data_AF-A0A966D0A6-F1
#
_entry.id   AF-A0A966D0A6-F1
#
_cell.length_a   1.000
_cell.length_b   1.000
_cell.length_c   1.000
_cell.angle_alpha   90.00
_cell.angle_beta   90.00
_cell.angle_gamma   90.00
#
_symmetry.space_group_name_H-M   'P 1'
#
loop_
_entity.id
_entity.type
_entity.pdbx_description
1 polymer ?
#
loop_
_entity_poly.entity_id
_entity_poly.type
_entity_poly.pdbx_seq_one_letter_code
_entity_poly.pdbx_strand_id
1 'polypeptide(L)'
;SSLGGFFTNQIALCSSSEAYDWLKKNKLTIHTAQLQDSDFYYKANFKEPCAIVMGTESLGLSSYWREKSDSKIRIPMMGSLDSLNVSVSTAILCYEAVRQRKG
;
A
#
# COMPACT_ATOMS: atom_id res chain seq x y z
N SER A 1 1.55 -0.58 21.88
CA SER A 1 0.11 -0.87 21.91
C SER A 1 -0.69 0.39 21.59
N SER A 2 -1.35 0.47 20.42
CA SER A 2 -2.09 1.66 19.95
C SER A 2 -3.58 1.59 20.30
N LEU A 3 -3.91 1.43 21.58
CA LEU A 3 -5.28 1.14 22.04
C LEU A 3 -6.32 2.23 21.68
N GLY A 4 -5.90 3.47 21.38
CA GLY A 4 -6.81 4.55 20.97
C GLY A 4 -7.07 4.67 19.47
N GLY A 5 -6.13 4.26 18.61
CA GLY A 5 -6.24 4.47 17.15
C GLY A 5 -7.27 3.59 16.46
N PHE A 6 -7.62 2.45 17.07
CA PHE A 6 -8.62 1.52 16.53
C PHE A 6 -10.02 2.15 16.47
N PHE A 7 -10.37 3.03 17.41
CA PHE A 7 -11.70 3.64 17.51
C PHE A 7 -11.85 4.93 16.71
N THR A 8 -10.76 5.52 16.23
CA THR A 8 -10.76 6.76 15.45
C THR A 8 -10.63 6.53 13.96
N ASN A 9 -10.21 5.32 13.56
CA ASN A 9 -9.96 4.97 12.18
C ASN A 9 -11.15 4.18 11.62
N GLN A 10 -11.55 4.50 10.39
CA GLN A 10 -12.56 3.71 9.68
C GLN A 10 -11.93 2.38 9.24
N ILE A 11 -12.33 1.29 9.89
CA ILE A 11 -11.82 -0.06 9.63
C ILE A 11 -12.96 -0.90 9.05
N ALA A 12 -12.67 -1.63 7.97
CA ALA A 12 -13.60 -2.56 7.34
C ALA A 12 -12.91 -3.92 7.15
N LEU A 13 -13.68 -5.00 7.32
CA LEU A 13 -13.26 -6.37 7.02
C LEU A 13 -14.09 -6.84 5.82
N CYS A 14 -13.41 -7.29 4.78
CA CYS A 14 -14.04 -7.75 3.55
C CYS A 14 -13.10 -8.68 2.77
N SER A 15 -13.64 -9.37 1.78
CA SER A 15 -12.85 -10.14 0.82
C SER A 15 -12.04 -9.23 -0.12
N SER A 16 -11.01 -9.78 -0.76
CA SER A 16 -10.22 -9.01 -1.74
C SER A 16 -11.05 -8.52 -2.92
N SER A 17 -12.06 -9.28 -3.35
CA SER A 17 -13.00 -8.88 -4.40
C SER A 17 -13.86 -7.70 -4.01
N GLU A 18 -14.47 -7.74 -2.82
CA GLU A 18 -15.30 -6.63 -2.33
C GLU A 18 -14.49 -5.36 -2.12
N ALA A 19 -13.27 -5.49 -1.59
CA ALA A 19 -12.35 -4.38 -1.45
C ALA A 19 -12.01 -3.75 -2.81
N TYR A 20 -11.65 -4.57 -3.80
CA TYR A 20 -11.33 -4.10 -5.14
C TYR A 20 -12.51 -3.37 -5.80
N ASP A 21 -13.71 -3.95 -5.74
CA ASP A 21 -14.91 -3.34 -6.32
C ASP A 21 -15.24 -2.01 -5.64
N TRP A 22 -15.08 -1.93 -4.32
CA TRP A 22 -15.25 -0.68 -3.57
C TRP A 22 -14.22 0.38 -3.99
N LEU A 23 -12.93 0.00 -4.12
CA LEU A 23 -11.88 0.92 -4.56
C LEU A 23 -12.14 1.47 -5.96
N LYS A 24 -12.53 0.60 -6.90
CA LYS A 24 -12.84 1.00 -8.28
C LYS A 24 -14.11 1.85 -8.36
N LYS A 25 -15.16 1.53 -7.60
CA LYS A 25 -16.38 2.35 -7.50
C LYS A 25 -16.08 3.78 -7.02
N ASN A 26 -15.13 3.93 -6.10
CA ASN A 26 -14.68 5.23 -5.59
C ASN A 26 -13.58 5.89 -6.44
N LYS A 27 -13.24 5.32 -7.60
CA LYS A 27 -12.23 5.85 -8.54
C LYS A 27 -10.85 6.05 -7.88
N LEU A 28 -10.49 5.17 -6.95
CA LEU A 28 -9.20 5.22 -6.28
C LEU A 28 -8.12 4.51 -7.12
N THR A 29 -6.96 5.14 -7.23
CA THR A 29 -5.78 4.51 -7.85
C THR A 29 -5.19 3.48 -6.89
N ILE A 30 -4.93 2.27 -7.35
CA ILE A 30 -4.46 1.14 -6.53
C ILE A 30 -2.94 0.99 -6.69
N HIS A 31 -2.21 1.39 -5.65
CA HIS A 31 -0.77 1.20 -5.53
C HIS A 31 -0.47 -0.07 -4.73
N THR A 32 0.22 -1.02 -5.35
CA THR A 32 0.61 -2.27 -4.68
C THR A 32 2.07 -2.25 -4.25
N ALA A 33 2.34 -2.58 -2.99
CA ALA A 33 3.70 -2.68 -2.47
C ALA A 33 4.30 -4.06 -2.74
N GLN A 34 5.29 -4.15 -3.63
CA GLN A 34 5.99 -5.38 -3.96
C GLN A 34 7.42 -5.12 -4.44
N LEU A 35 8.33 -6.06 -4.24
CA LEU A 35 9.77 -5.87 -4.49
C LEU A 35 10.17 -6.03 -5.96
N GLN A 36 9.45 -6.88 -6.70
CA GLN A 36 9.74 -7.24 -8.09
C GLN A 36 8.79 -6.52 -9.04
N ASP A 37 9.24 -6.26 -10.27
CA ASP A 37 8.44 -5.64 -11.33
C ASP A 37 7.72 -4.37 -10.85
N SER A 38 8.46 -3.49 -10.16
CA SER A 38 7.92 -2.31 -9.50
C SER A 38 8.86 -1.12 -9.55
N ASP A 39 8.25 0.06 -9.62
CA ASP A 39 8.93 1.33 -9.61
C ASP A 39 9.22 1.82 -8.19
N PHE A 40 10.18 2.72 -8.04
CA PHE A 40 10.45 3.30 -6.73
C PHE A 40 9.24 4.10 -6.24
N TYR A 41 8.87 3.90 -4.97
CA TYR A 41 7.65 4.47 -4.38
C TYR A 41 7.56 5.99 -4.54
N TYR A 42 8.67 6.72 -4.42
CA TYR A 42 8.71 8.18 -4.54
C TYR A 42 8.43 8.71 -5.95
N LYS A 43 8.37 7.84 -6.97
CA LYS A 43 7.94 8.21 -8.33
C LYS A 43 6.43 8.12 -8.52
N ALA A 44 5.74 7.38 -7.65
CA ALA A 44 4.29 7.24 -7.75
C ALA A 44 3.59 8.54 -7.35
N ASN A 45 2.46 8.81 -8.00
CA ASN A 45 1.61 9.94 -7.67
C ASN A 45 0.68 9.58 -6.51
N PHE A 46 0.91 10.21 -5.35
CA PHE A 46 0.05 10.12 -4.17
C PHE A 46 -0.78 11.39 -3.93
N LYS A 47 -0.69 12.39 -4.81
CA LYS A 47 -1.49 13.63 -4.70
C LYS A 47 -2.98 13.36 -4.92
N GLU A 48 -3.28 12.42 -5.81
CA GLU A 48 -4.63 11.98 -6.12
C GLU A 48 -5.18 10.97 -5.09
N PRO A 49 -6.51 10.77 -5.02
CA PRO A 49 -7.12 9.70 -4.22
C PRO A 49 -6.58 8.32 -4.62
N CYS A 50 -5.98 7.62 -3.65
CA CYS A 50 -5.33 6.34 -3.89
C CYS A 50 -5.44 5.40 -2.69
N ALA A 51 -5.31 4.11 -2.96
CA ALA A 51 -5.17 3.05 -1.99
C ALA A 51 -3.77 2.45 -2.04
N ILE A 52 -3.19 2.15 -0.88
CA ILE A 52 -1.93 1.43 -0.75
C ILE A 52 -2.26 0.02 -0.28
N VAL A 53 -1.91 -0.97 -1.09
CA VAL A 53 -2.19 -2.38 -0.83
C VAL A 53 -0.90 -3.07 -0.41
N MET A 54 -0.94 -3.68 0.78
CA MET A 54 0.18 -4.38 1.39
C MET A 54 -0.07 -5.89 1.37
N GLY A 55 1.00 -6.66 1.13
CA GLY A 55 0.98 -8.11 1.29
C GLY A 55 1.11 -8.55 2.75
N THR A 56 0.98 -9.85 2.98
CA THR A 56 1.29 -10.43 4.30
C THR A 56 2.80 -10.61 4.45
N GLU A 57 3.30 -10.66 5.69
CA GLU A 57 4.74 -10.83 5.95
C GLU A 57 5.30 -12.16 5.42
N SER A 58 4.49 -13.22 5.40
CA SER A 58 4.91 -14.58 5.05
C SER A 58 4.73 -14.95 3.58
N LEU A 59 3.67 -14.46 2.94
CA LEU A 59 3.31 -14.82 1.56
C LEU A 59 3.49 -13.65 0.57
N GLY A 60 3.72 -12.44 1.09
CA GLY A 60 3.75 -11.23 0.29
C GLY A 60 2.38 -10.89 -0.27
N LEU A 61 2.37 -10.18 -1.41
CA LEU A 61 1.15 -9.75 -2.07
C LEU A 61 0.56 -10.87 -2.93
N SER A 62 -0.75 -11.13 -2.78
CA SER A 62 -1.46 -12.14 -3.57
C SER A 62 -1.47 -11.80 -5.08
N SER A 63 -1.52 -12.83 -5.93
CA SER A 63 -1.62 -12.66 -7.38
C SER A 63 -2.80 -11.78 -7.80
N TYR A 64 -3.94 -11.93 -7.11
CA TYR A 64 -5.13 -11.11 -7.30
C TYR A 64 -4.83 -9.61 -7.32
N TRP A 65 -4.09 -9.11 -6.33
CA TRP A 65 -3.74 -7.70 -6.24
C TRP A 65 -2.64 -7.30 -7.22
N ARG A 66 -1.68 -8.20 -7.52
CA ARG A 66 -0.63 -7.93 -8.51
C ARG A 66 -1.21 -7.67 -9.90
N GLU A 67 -2.17 -8.48 -10.32
CA GLU A 67 -2.82 -8.38 -11.64
C GLU A 67 -3.78 -7.19 -11.75
N LYS A 68 -4.41 -6.79 -10.63
CA LYS A 68 -5.40 -5.71 -10.57
C LYS A 68 -4.84 -4.36 -10.13
N SER A 69 -3.52 -4.27 -10.00
CA SER A 69 -2.82 -3.04 -9.60
C SER A 69 -2.81 -2.01 -10.73
N ASP A 70 -3.01 -0.73 -10.37
CA ASP A 70 -2.81 0.38 -11.32
C ASP A 70 -1.34 0.79 -11.37
N SER A 71 -0.63 0.61 -10.25
CA SER A 71 0.80 0.89 -10.12
C SER A 71 1.43 -0.05 -9.10
N LYS A 72 2.68 -0.43 -9.38
CA LYS A 72 3.48 -1.34 -8.57
C LYS A 72 4.65 -0.55 -8.00
N ILE A 73 4.73 -0.45 -6.68
CA ILE A 73 5.71 0.37 -5.97
C ILE A 73 6.60 -0.47 -5.06
N ARG A 74 7.87 -0.08 -4.96
CA ARG A 74 8.84 -0.63 -3.99
C ARG A 74 9.55 0.45 -3.20
N ILE A 75 9.81 0.10 -1.94
CA ILE A 75 10.82 0.76 -1.12
C ILE A 75 12.17 0.17 -1.52
N PRO A 76 13.19 0.98 -1.86
CA PRO A 76 14.52 0.46 -2.14
C PRO A 76 15.10 -0.19 -0.90
N MET A 77 15.51 -1.46 -1.01
CA MET A 77 16.27 -2.15 0.04
C MET A 77 17.76 -1.87 -0.16
N MET A 78 18.43 -1.45 0.90
CA MET A 78 19.88 -1.25 0.91
C MET A 78 20.52 -2.46 1.59
N GLY A 79 21.43 -3.14 0.89
CA GLY A 79 22.16 -4.30 1.43
C GLY A 79 21.43 -5.63 1.22
N SER A 80 21.61 -6.56 2.16
CA SER A 80 21.17 -7.97 2.06
C SER A 80 19.80 -8.25 2.67
N LEU A 81 18.98 -7.22 2.90
CA LEU A 81 17.64 -7.40 3.44
C LEU A 81 16.66 -7.71 2.32
N ASP A 82 15.96 -8.84 2.46
CA ASP A 82 14.95 -9.27 1.50
C ASP A 82 13.65 -8.47 1.62
N SER A 83 13.31 -7.95 2.80
CA SER A 83 12.12 -7.09 3.00
C SER A 83 12.19 -6.30 4.31
N LEU A 84 11.30 -5.31 4.44
CA LEU A 84 11.01 -4.63 5.70
C LEU A 84 9.74 -5.19 6.33
N ASN A 85 9.60 -5.01 7.65
CA ASN A 85 8.35 -5.28 8.34
C ASN A 85 7.17 -4.54 7.66
N VAL A 86 5.99 -5.17 7.59
CA VAL A 86 4.83 -4.61 6.89
C VAL A 86 4.39 -3.27 7.49
N SER A 87 4.49 -3.10 8.81
CA SER A 87 4.13 -1.85 9.49
C SER A 87 5.10 -0.72 9.16
N VAL A 88 6.41 -1.01 9.08
CA VAL A 88 7.45 -0.04 8.71
C VAL A 88 7.26 0.39 7.26
N SER A 89 7.04 -0.57 6.37
CA SER A 89 6.77 -0.30 4.95
C SER A 89 5.51 0.56 4.78
N THR A 90 4.43 0.21 5.50
CA THR A 90 3.18 0.98 5.49
C THR A 90 3.40 2.41 5.97
N ALA A 91 4.15 2.61 7.05
CA ALA A 91 4.46 3.93 7.57
C ALA A 91 5.23 4.78 6.54
N ILE A 92 6.26 4.22 5.89
CA ILE A 92 7.04 4.93 4.86
C ILE A 92 6.14 5.38 3.71
N LEU A 93 5.30 4.49 3.18
CA LEU A 93 4.42 4.80 2.05
C LEU A 93 3.34 5.83 2.42
N CYS A 94 2.74 5.70 3.60
CA CYS A 94 1.76 6.67 4.09
C CYS A 94 2.38 8.05 4.29
N TYR A 95 3.59 8.14 4.84
CA TYR A 95 4.27 9.42 5.03
C TYR A 95 4.74 10.04 3.71
N GLU A 96 5.06 9.26 2.68
CA GLU A 96 5.28 9.79 1.34
C GLU A 96 4.01 10.42 0.77
N ALA A 97 2.86 9.77 0.94
CA ALA A 97 1.58 10.34 0.51
C ALA A 97 1.27 11.66 1.26
N VAL A 98 1.55 11.71 2.56
CA VAL A 98 1.45 12.95 3.35
C VAL A 98 2.41 14.01 2.81
N ARG A 99 3.68 13.65 2.54
CA ARG A 99 4.70 14.56 2.01
C ARG A 99 4.28 15.16 0.67
N GLN A 100 3.77 14.36 -0.27
CA GLN A 100 3.33 14.86 -1.57
C GLN A 100 2.06 15.73 -1.51
N ARG A 101 1.20 15.54 -0.50
CA ARG A 101 -0.07 16.28 -0.34
C ARG A 101 0.06 17.55 0.49
N LYS A 102 1.02 17.60 1.43
CA LYS A 102 1.18 18.71 2.37
C LYS A 102 2.48 19.50 2.20
N GLY A 103 3.47 18.95 1.50
CA GLY A 103 4.70 19.65 1.09
C GLY A 103 4.56 20.20 -0.32
#